data_AF-A0A7R9T1W2-F1
#
_entry.id   AF-A0A7R9T1W2-F1
#
_cell.length_a   1.000
_cell.length_b   1.000
_cell.length_c   1.000
_cell.angle_alpha   90.00
_cell.angle_beta   90.00
_cell.angle_gamma   90.00
#
_symmetry.space_group_name_H-M   'P 1'
#
loop_
_entity.id
_entity.type
_entity.pdbx_description
1 polymer ?
#
loop_
_entity_poly.entity_id
_entity_poly.type
_entity_poly.pdbx_seq_one_letter_code
_entity_poly.pdbx_strand_id
1 'polypeptide(L)'
;MTAMTRVATPTRVATPARDATKRTTRCRWLTRPRDDDARRRVATNAGNGRFIVGGNWKCNGTRASVKTLIEELNAGELRDVDVVVAPPFLFLDEATETLKAPYEVAAQNCWVEPGLVDPTHHYDSDTGAFTGEVSAEMLEDLRIPWVILGHSERRNLFNESNEFVGKKVAHARFHGFFVVVCVGEKLG
;
A
#
# COMPACT_ATOMS: atom_id res chain seq x y z
N MET A 1 7.40 -3.51 10.87
CA MET A 1 7.47 -4.03 9.49
C MET A 1 6.06 -4.38 9.09
N THR A 2 5.40 -3.55 8.29
CA THR A 2 4.03 -3.81 7.82
C THR A 2 4.11 -4.82 6.69
N ALA A 3 3.43 -5.97 6.83
CA ALA A 3 3.36 -6.95 5.75
C ALA A 3 2.49 -6.38 4.62
N MET A 4 3.08 -6.21 3.43
CA MET A 4 2.37 -5.73 2.24
C MET A 4 2.01 -6.93 1.37
N THR A 5 0.73 -7.09 1.03
CA THR A 5 0.27 -8.10 0.08
C THR A 5 -0.35 -7.39 -1.12
N ARG A 6 0.15 -7.68 -2.33
CA ARG A 6 -0.46 -7.20 -3.58
C ARG A 6 -1.82 -7.87 -3.74
N VAL A 7 -2.91 -7.11 -3.66
CA VAL A 7 -4.22 -7.57 -4.12
C VAL A 7 -4.28 -7.28 -5.63
N ALA A 8 -4.20 -8.30 -6.46
CA ALA A 8 -4.28 -8.16 -7.92
C ALA A 8 -5.63 -7.54 -8.33
N THR A 9 -5.64 -6.58 -9.24
CA THR A 9 -6.85 -6.04 -9.87
C THR A 9 -7.48 -7.17 -10.72
N PRO A 10 -8.80 -7.43 -10.68
CA PRO A 10 -9.38 -8.45 -11.53
C PRO A 10 -9.26 -7.99 -12.98
N THR A 11 -8.49 -8.69 -13.79
CA THR A 11 -8.66 -8.65 -15.24
C THR A 11 -10.06 -9.20 -15.54
N ARG A 12 -10.84 -8.46 -16.33
CA ARG A 12 -12.17 -8.87 -16.77
C ARG A 12 -12.02 -10.05 -17.73
N VAL A 13 -11.92 -11.27 -17.18
CA VAL A 13 -11.84 -12.52 -17.94
C VAL A 13 -13.13 -13.30 -17.71
N ALA A 14 -13.77 -13.65 -18.82
CA ALA A 14 -14.98 -14.48 -18.86
C ALA A 14 -14.75 -15.81 -18.11
N THR A 15 -15.73 -16.19 -17.29
CA THR A 15 -15.68 -17.39 -16.45
C THR A 15 -15.92 -18.65 -17.28
N PRO A 16 -15.11 -19.71 -17.11
CA PRO A 16 -15.62 -21.07 -17.20
C PRO A 16 -15.62 -21.72 -15.81
N ALA A 17 -16.67 -22.49 -15.55
CA ALA A 17 -16.88 -23.26 -14.33
C ALA A 17 -15.80 -24.32 -14.14
N ARG A 18 -15.42 -24.60 -12.88
CA ARG A 18 -15.68 -25.88 -12.18
C ARG A 18 -14.83 -26.12 -10.92
N ASP A 19 -15.46 -26.91 -10.07
CA ASP A 19 -14.96 -27.97 -9.18
C ASP A 19 -14.38 -27.68 -7.80
N ALA A 20 -14.93 -28.46 -6.86
CA ALA A 20 -14.68 -28.43 -5.44
C ALA A 20 -13.82 -29.63 -5.06
N THR A 21 -12.62 -29.41 -4.53
CA THR A 21 -11.96 -30.42 -3.69
C THR A 21 -11.21 -29.76 -2.54
N LYS A 22 -11.66 -30.08 -1.34
CA LYS A 22 -11.08 -29.70 -0.05
C LYS A 22 -9.75 -30.42 0.16
N ARG A 23 -8.69 -29.71 0.58
CA ARG A 23 -7.55 -30.30 1.29
C ARG A 23 -7.14 -29.43 2.47
N THR A 24 -7.53 -29.89 3.66
CA THR A 24 -6.99 -29.47 4.95
C THR A 24 -5.60 -30.04 5.13
N THR A 25 -4.62 -29.21 5.51
CA THR A 25 -3.33 -29.73 6.01
C THR A 25 -2.96 -28.98 7.29
N ARG A 26 -3.02 -29.68 8.43
CA ARG A 26 -2.55 -29.21 9.74
C ARG A 26 -1.03 -29.02 9.69
N CYS A 27 -0.55 -27.86 10.14
CA CYS A 27 0.88 -27.61 10.34
C CYS A 27 1.30 -28.20 11.69
N ARG A 28 2.26 -29.13 11.70
CA ARG A 28 2.86 -29.72 12.90
C ARG A 28 4.21 -29.02 13.12
N TRP A 29 4.35 -28.32 14.24
CA TRP A 29 5.59 -27.67 14.64
C TRP A 29 6.59 -28.72 15.13
N LEU A 30 7.67 -28.93 14.38
CA LEU A 30 8.86 -29.64 14.86
C LEU A 30 9.83 -28.60 15.43
N THR A 31 10.04 -28.60 16.74
CA THR A 31 11.05 -27.76 17.40
C THR A 31 12.44 -28.37 17.22
N ARG A 32 13.39 -27.59 16.70
CA ARG A 32 14.84 -27.85 16.84
C ARG A 32 15.54 -26.66 17.50
N PRO A 33 16.68 -26.91 18.19
CA PRO A 33 17.24 -26.00 19.19
C PRO A 33 17.89 -24.76 18.58
N ARG A 34 18.00 -23.70 19.40
CA ARG A 34 18.65 -22.44 19.08
C ARG A 34 20.15 -22.62 18.92
N ASP A 35 20.69 -22.10 17.83
CA ASP A 35 22.09 -21.69 17.75
C ASP A 35 22.14 -20.18 17.50
N ASP A 36 22.94 -19.51 18.33
CA ASP A 36 23.23 -18.09 18.32
C ASP A 36 24.20 -17.78 17.17
N ASP A 37 23.70 -17.19 16.10
CA ASP A 37 24.53 -16.51 15.11
C ASP A 37 23.76 -15.30 14.56
N ALA A 38 24.38 -14.13 14.64
CA ALA A 38 23.82 -12.84 14.24
C ALA A 38 23.73 -12.72 12.71
N ARG A 39 22.96 -13.60 12.08
CA ARG A 39 22.71 -13.59 10.64
C ARG A 39 21.56 -12.64 10.37
N ARG A 40 21.82 -11.64 9.52
CA ARG A 40 20.81 -10.87 8.78
C ARG A 40 19.71 -11.85 8.35
N ARG A 41 18.55 -11.79 9.00
CA ARG A 41 17.40 -12.60 8.63
C ARG A 41 16.89 -12.07 7.29
N VAL A 42 17.38 -12.65 6.21
CA VAL A 42 16.80 -12.44 4.89
C VAL A 42 15.41 -13.07 4.95
N ALA A 43 14.39 -12.22 4.94
CA ALA A 43 13.01 -12.67 4.83
C ALA A 43 12.88 -13.34 3.45
N THR A 44 12.78 -14.66 3.43
CA THR A 44 12.50 -15.42 2.22
C THR A 44 11.01 -15.67 2.16
N ASN A 45 10.39 -15.38 1.01
CA ASN A 45 8.97 -15.62 0.83
C ASN A 45 8.76 -17.12 0.50
N ALA A 46 7.98 -17.83 1.31
CA ALA A 46 7.72 -19.26 1.14
C ALA A 46 6.58 -19.57 0.14
N GLY A 47 6.03 -18.54 -0.51
CA GLY A 47 4.96 -18.65 -1.51
C GLY A 47 5.33 -18.00 -2.84
N ASN A 48 4.51 -18.24 -3.87
CA ASN A 48 4.73 -17.72 -5.25
C ASN A 48 4.54 -16.19 -5.39
N GLY A 49 4.40 -15.45 -4.29
CA GLY A 49 4.24 -14.00 -4.30
C GLY A 49 5.60 -13.31 -4.41
N ARG A 50 5.69 -12.25 -5.21
CA ARG A 50 6.88 -11.39 -5.24
C ARG A 50 7.06 -10.72 -3.87
N PHE A 51 8.29 -10.67 -3.40
CA PHE A 51 8.61 -10.01 -2.13
C PHE A 51 8.52 -8.50 -2.32
N ILE A 52 7.74 -7.82 -1.47
CA ILE A 52 7.53 -6.36 -1.54
C ILE A 52 8.09 -5.72 -0.28
N VAL A 53 8.90 -4.68 -0.47
CA VAL A 53 9.39 -3.81 0.62
C VAL A 53 8.77 -2.44 0.47
N GLY A 54 8.06 -2.01 1.52
CA GLY A 54 7.45 -0.69 1.56
C GLY A 54 8.17 0.29 2.48
N GLY A 55 8.48 1.48 1.96
CA GLY A 55 9.04 2.59 2.73
C GLY A 55 8.01 3.69 2.96
N ASN A 56 7.27 3.64 4.08
CA ASN A 56 6.39 4.76 4.46
C ASN A 56 7.20 5.85 5.15
N TRP A 57 7.40 6.99 4.48
CA TRP A 57 8.19 8.11 5.01
C TRP A 57 7.42 8.91 6.07
N LYS A 58 6.11 8.66 6.22
CA LYS A 58 5.19 9.35 7.15
C LYS A 58 5.29 10.87 6.99
N CYS A 59 5.08 11.62 8.06
CA CYS A 59 5.22 13.07 8.11
C CYS A 59 6.70 13.50 8.29
N ASN A 60 7.60 13.05 7.41
CA ASN A 60 9.02 13.42 7.43
C ASN A 60 9.50 13.92 6.08
N GLY A 61 10.44 14.88 6.11
CA GLY A 61 11.18 15.33 4.94
C GLY A 61 11.13 16.83 4.72
N THR A 62 12.20 17.33 4.12
CA THR A 62 12.31 18.62 3.45
C THR A 62 12.70 18.35 1.99
N ARG A 63 12.57 19.33 1.09
CA ARG A 63 13.02 19.16 -0.31
C ARG A 63 14.47 18.62 -0.40
N ALA A 64 15.39 19.19 0.40
CA ALA A 64 16.78 18.76 0.42
C ALA A 64 16.93 17.30 0.89
N SER A 65 16.31 16.93 2.02
CA SER A 65 16.45 15.57 2.55
C SER A 65 15.76 14.52 1.68
N VAL A 66 14.63 14.86 1.05
CA VAL A 66 13.92 13.97 0.13
C VAL A 66 14.75 13.73 -1.12
N LYS A 67 15.30 14.80 -1.71
CA LYS A 67 16.21 14.68 -2.85
C LYS A 67 17.41 13.79 -2.54
N THR A 68 18.07 14.02 -1.40
CA THR A 68 19.19 13.16 -0.97
C THR A 68 18.77 11.70 -0.80
N LEU A 69 17.62 11.44 -0.16
CA LEU A 69 17.12 10.07 0.00
C LEU A 69 16.83 9.40 -1.36
N ILE A 70 16.26 10.13 -2.31
CA ILE A 70 16.00 9.61 -3.66
C ILE A 70 17.32 9.32 -4.40
N GLU A 71 18.32 10.19 -4.29
CA GLU A 71 19.66 9.97 -4.86
C GLU A 71 20.30 8.70 -4.29
N GLU A 72 20.20 8.48 -2.98
CA GLU A 72 20.69 7.27 -2.30
C GLU A 72 19.94 6.01 -2.76
N LEU A 73 18.61 6.07 -2.87
CA LEU A 73 17.79 4.97 -3.38
C LEU A 73 18.17 4.63 -4.82
N ASN A 74 18.29 5.64 -5.68
CA ASN A 74 18.67 5.47 -7.08
C ASN A 74 20.09 4.94 -7.29
N ALA A 75 20.98 5.11 -6.32
CA ALA A 75 22.33 4.54 -6.33
C ALA A 75 22.37 3.08 -5.84
N GLY A 76 21.29 2.61 -5.19
CA GLY A 76 21.17 1.25 -4.68
C GLY A 76 20.90 0.22 -5.77
N GLU A 77 21.35 -1.01 -5.54
CA GLU A 77 21.01 -2.16 -6.40
C GLU A 77 19.90 -3.00 -5.76
N LEU A 78 18.81 -3.20 -6.51
CA LEU A 78 17.69 -4.06 -6.11
C LEU A 78 17.77 -5.41 -6.82
N ARG A 79 17.54 -6.49 -6.07
CA ARG A 79 17.47 -7.86 -6.61
C ARG A 79 16.28 -8.60 -5.98
N ASP A 80 15.42 -9.13 -6.84
CA ASP A 80 14.28 -9.99 -6.47
C ASP A 80 13.33 -9.37 -5.42
N VAL A 81 13.10 -8.06 -5.50
CA VAL A 81 12.21 -7.32 -4.62
C VAL A 81 11.52 -6.19 -5.38
N ASP A 82 10.22 -6.04 -5.15
CA ASP A 82 9.47 -4.86 -5.55
C ASP A 82 9.54 -3.84 -4.41
N VAL A 83 9.92 -2.60 -4.71
CA VAL A 83 10.05 -1.55 -3.69
C VAL A 83 9.04 -0.46 -3.94
N VAL A 84 8.20 -0.20 -2.95
CA VAL A 84 7.19 0.85 -2.98
C VAL A 84 7.52 1.89 -1.92
N VAL A 85 7.69 3.15 -2.29
CA VAL A 85 7.95 4.24 -1.34
C VAL A 85 6.76 5.17 -1.24
N ALA A 86 6.45 5.62 -0.03
CA ALA A 86 5.32 6.51 0.23
C ALA A 86 5.79 7.82 0.87
N PRO A 87 6.11 8.85 0.06
CA PRO A 87 6.45 10.18 0.57
C PRO A 87 5.20 10.92 1.11
N PRO A 88 5.37 11.97 1.94
CA PRO A 88 4.31 12.97 2.15
C PRO A 88 3.79 13.53 0.81
N PHE A 89 2.52 13.94 0.75
CA PHE A 89 1.88 14.45 -0.48
C PHE A 89 2.66 15.57 -1.17
N LEU A 90 3.32 16.44 -0.38
CA LEU A 90 4.14 17.54 -0.89
C LEU A 90 5.32 17.11 -1.78
N PHE A 91 5.73 15.84 -1.69
CA PHE A 91 6.87 15.29 -2.42
C PHE A 91 6.49 14.12 -3.34
N LEU A 92 5.19 13.87 -3.56
CA LEU A 92 4.73 12.79 -4.46
C LEU A 92 5.21 13.01 -5.90
N ASP A 93 5.06 14.24 -6.39
CA ASP A 93 5.44 14.61 -7.75
C ASP A 93 6.96 14.45 -7.95
N GLU A 94 7.76 15.08 -7.07
CA GLU A 94 9.23 14.94 -7.08
C GLU A 94 9.68 13.48 -7.02
N ALA A 95 9.08 12.66 -6.13
CA ALA A 95 9.41 11.24 -6.04
C ALA A 95 9.06 10.48 -7.32
N THR A 96 7.90 10.76 -7.92
CA THR A 96 7.43 10.10 -9.15
C THR A 96 8.32 10.45 -10.35
N GLU A 97 8.79 11.70 -10.45
CA GLU A 97 9.63 12.14 -11.56
C GLU A 97 11.09 11.67 -11.44
N THR A 98 11.60 11.50 -10.23
CA THR A 98 13.05 11.34 -10.00
C THR A 98 13.48 9.95 -9.55
N LEU A 99 12.58 9.12 -9.02
CA LEU A 99 12.89 7.72 -8.71
C LEU A 99 12.98 6.90 -9.99
N LYS A 100 14.04 6.11 -10.11
CA LYS A 100 14.28 5.23 -11.25
C LYS A 100 13.60 3.88 -11.06
N ALA A 101 13.28 3.20 -12.15
CA ALA A 101 12.86 1.80 -12.06
C ALA A 101 13.92 0.96 -11.31
N PRO A 102 13.53 -0.01 -10.46
CA PRO A 102 12.18 -0.54 -10.28
C PRO A 102 11.41 0.01 -9.07
N TYR A 103 11.73 1.22 -8.58
CA TYR A 103 10.96 1.84 -7.50
C TYR A 103 9.58 2.28 -7.97
N GLU A 104 8.53 2.00 -7.19
CA GLU A 104 7.17 2.51 -7.39
C GLU A 104 6.78 3.48 -6.26
N VAL A 105 5.88 4.42 -6.55
CA VAL A 105 5.45 5.45 -5.60
C VAL A 105 4.03 5.17 -5.11
N ALA A 106 3.80 5.40 -3.81
CA ALA A 106 2.50 5.31 -3.17
C ALA A 106 2.10 6.62 -2.48
N ALA A 107 0.82 6.96 -2.52
CA ALA A 107 0.26 7.94 -1.61
C ALA A 107 0.09 7.35 -0.19
N GLN A 108 0.24 8.19 0.83
CA GLN A 108 0.10 7.76 2.24
C GLN A 108 -1.36 7.65 2.72
N ASN A 109 -2.30 8.20 1.95
CA ASN A 109 -3.74 8.16 2.17
C ASN A 109 -4.44 8.58 0.86
N CYS A 110 -5.74 8.34 0.75
CA CYS A 110 -6.60 9.05 -0.19
C CYS A 110 -7.97 9.28 0.47
N TRP A 111 -8.69 10.26 -0.04
CA TRP A 111 -10.01 10.62 0.44
C TRP A 111 -11.10 10.01 -0.44
N VAL A 112 -12.22 9.71 0.22
CA VAL A 112 -13.51 9.44 -0.40
C VAL A 112 -14.54 10.10 0.50
N GLU A 113 -15.60 10.64 -0.09
CA GLU A 113 -16.69 11.20 0.69
C GLU A 113 -17.31 10.13 1.62
N PRO A 114 -17.47 10.41 2.93
CA PRO A 114 -18.06 9.43 3.87
C PRO A 114 -19.50 9.04 3.52
N GLY A 115 -20.26 9.98 2.97
CA GLY A 115 -21.65 9.83 2.53
C GLY A 115 -21.83 9.10 1.19
N LEU A 116 -20.72 8.78 0.49
CA LEU A 116 -20.78 8.08 -0.79
C LEU A 116 -21.42 6.70 -0.59
N VAL A 117 -22.57 6.51 -1.25
CA VAL A 117 -23.36 5.27 -1.17
C VAL A 117 -22.74 4.18 -2.05
N ASP A 118 -22.26 4.56 -3.24
CA ASP A 118 -21.56 3.67 -4.17
C ASP A 118 -20.09 4.11 -4.32
N PRO A 119 -19.13 3.38 -3.73
CA PRO A 119 -17.71 3.71 -3.85
C PRO A 119 -17.13 3.42 -5.24
N THR A 120 -17.92 2.90 -6.18
CA THR A 120 -17.50 2.53 -7.54
C THR A 120 -18.00 3.50 -8.62
N HIS A 121 -18.15 4.77 -8.25
CA HIS A 121 -18.52 5.85 -9.16
C HIS A 121 -17.40 6.88 -9.27
N HIS A 122 -17.23 7.45 -10.47
CA HIS A 122 -16.42 8.66 -10.65
C HIS A 122 -17.21 9.85 -10.15
N TYR A 123 -16.57 10.69 -9.34
CA TYR A 123 -17.07 11.97 -8.86
C TYR A 123 -18.18 12.66 -9.67
N ASP A 124 -19.26 13.06 -8.99
CA ASP A 124 -20.26 14.00 -9.53
C ASP A 124 -19.99 15.41 -8.99
N SER A 125 -20.33 16.46 -9.75
CA SER A 125 -19.87 17.84 -9.55
C SER A 125 -20.21 18.50 -8.19
N ASP A 126 -21.03 17.84 -7.36
CA ASP A 126 -21.47 18.30 -6.04
C ASP A 126 -20.70 17.67 -4.87
N THR A 127 -19.81 16.72 -5.13
CA THR A 127 -18.92 16.15 -4.11
C THR A 127 -17.67 17.06 -3.99
N GLY A 128 -17.01 17.19 -2.82
CA GLY A 128 -15.67 17.86 -2.75
C GLY A 128 -15.33 18.92 -1.74
N ALA A 129 -16.26 19.29 -0.87
CA ALA A 129 -15.98 20.29 0.17
C ALA A 129 -15.15 19.69 1.34
N PHE A 130 -13.98 19.12 1.03
CA PHE A 130 -13.08 18.46 2.00
C PHE A 130 -11.70 19.14 1.98
N THR A 131 -11.67 20.41 2.38
CA THR A 131 -10.44 21.22 2.40
C THR A 131 -9.30 20.50 3.11
N GLY A 132 -8.16 20.35 2.41
CA GLY A 132 -6.95 19.70 2.93
C GLY A 132 -6.85 18.21 2.65
N GLU A 133 -7.91 17.57 2.13
CA GLU A 133 -7.87 16.18 1.71
C GLU A 133 -7.42 16.04 0.24
N VAL A 134 -6.90 14.86 -0.10
CA VAL A 134 -6.45 14.49 -1.44
C VAL A 134 -7.30 13.32 -1.92
N SER A 135 -8.07 13.52 -3.00
CA SER A 135 -8.99 12.50 -3.50
C SER A 135 -8.27 11.39 -4.29
N ALA A 136 -8.97 10.28 -4.53
CA ALA A 136 -8.45 9.21 -5.38
C ALA A 136 -8.24 9.70 -6.82
N GLU A 137 -9.13 10.53 -7.35
CA GLU A 137 -9.06 11.12 -8.68
C GLU A 137 -7.82 12.01 -8.86
N MET A 138 -7.47 12.82 -7.85
CA MET A 138 -6.26 13.65 -7.89
C MET A 138 -5.01 12.78 -8.01
N LEU A 139 -4.97 11.64 -7.32
CA LEU A 139 -3.85 10.70 -7.39
C LEU A 139 -3.82 9.93 -8.73
N GLU A 140 -4.99 9.69 -9.33
CA GLU A 140 -5.12 9.02 -10.64
C GLU A 140 -4.59 9.94 -11.74
N ASP A 141 -4.92 11.23 -11.69
CA ASP A 141 -4.40 12.26 -12.59
C ASP A 141 -2.87 12.37 -12.52
N LEU A 142 -2.31 12.33 -11.29
CA LEU A 142 -0.87 12.26 -11.04
C LEU A 142 -0.24 10.90 -11.37
N ARG A 143 -1.04 9.93 -11.85
CA ARG A 143 -0.62 8.58 -12.25
C ARG A 143 0.09 7.82 -11.14
N ILE A 144 -0.29 8.06 -9.89
CA ILE A 144 0.27 7.36 -8.73
C ILE A 144 -0.25 5.91 -8.74
N PRO A 145 0.61 4.87 -8.71
CA PRO A 145 0.15 3.48 -8.84
C PRO A 145 -0.38 2.87 -7.53
N TRP A 146 0.04 3.38 -6.37
CA TRP A 146 -0.26 2.77 -5.07
C TRP A 146 -0.85 3.75 -4.06
N VAL A 147 -1.60 3.22 -3.09
CA VAL A 147 -2.04 3.98 -1.90
C VAL A 147 -2.00 3.13 -0.64
N ILE A 148 -1.57 3.72 0.48
CA ILE A 148 -1.64 3.15 1.81
C ILE A 148 -2.94 3.61 2.48
N LEU A 149 -3.73 2.67 3.00
CA LEU A 149 -5.01 2.95 3.66
C LEU A 149 -5.14 2.24 5.00
N GLY A 150 -5.74 2.94 5.98
CA GLY A 150 -5.97 2.39 7.32
C GLY A 150 -4.69 2.25 8.16
N HIS A 151 -3.68 3.08 7.93
CA HIS A 151 -2.48 3.09 8.78
C HIS A 151 -2.86 3.31 10.25
N SER A 152 -2.17 2.67 11.20
CA SER A 152 -2.52 2.71 12.62
C SER A 152 -2.55 4.14 13.18
N GLU A 153 -1.65 5.00 12.72
CA GLU A 153 -1.64 6.44 13.05
C GLU A 153 -2.96 7.12 12.64
N ARG A 154 -3.49 6.81 11.45
CA ARG A 154 -4.77 7.35 10.98
C ARG A 154 -5.96 6.83 11.78
N ARG A 155 -5.93 5.54 12.14
CA ARG A 155 -6.98 4.93 12.97
C ARG A 155 -7.00 5.50 14.39
N ASN A 156 -5.82 5.73 14.98
CA ASN A 156 -5.70 6.11 16.39
C ASN A 156 -5.76 7.63 16.60
N LEU A 157 -5.21 8.43 15.69
CA LEU A 157 -5.13 9.89 15.84
C LEU A 157 -6.22 10.63 15.06
N PHE A 158 -6.71 10.04 13.96
CA PHE A 158 -7.71 10.63 13.06
C PHE A 158 -9.01 9.83 13.03
N ASN A 159 -9.16 8.86 13.93
CA ASN A 159 -10.37 8.06 14.15
C ASN A 159 -10.93 7.38 12.89
N GLU A 160 -10.07 6.97 11.96
CA GLU A 160 -10.53 6.23 10.78
C GLU A 160 -11.10 4.86 11.16
N SER A 161 -12.41 4.69 10.99
CA SER A 161 -13.11 3.44 11.27
C SER A 161 -12.81 2.37 10.23
N ASN A 162 -13.05 1.09 10.58
CA ASN A 162 -12.93 -0.02 9.63
C ASN A 162 -13.87 0.16 8.42
N GLU A 163 -15.08 0.65 8.67
CA GLU A 163 -16.06 0.93 7.61
C GLU A 163 -15.55 2.00 6.65
N PHE A 164 -15.03 3.11 7.18
CA PHE A 164 -14.53 4.20 6.35
C PHE A 164 -13.28 3.79 5.56
N VAL A 165 -12.35 3.05 6.19
CA VAL A 165 -11.22 2.47 5.46
C VAL A 165 -11.70 1.51 4.38
N GLY A 166 -12.72 0.69 4.65
CA GLY A 166 -13.33 -0.19 3.65
C GLY A 166 -13.86 0.57 2.43
N LYS A 167 -14.55 1.70 2.66
CA LYS A 167 -15.01 2.59 1.59
C LYS A 167 -13.83 3.16 0.78
N LYS A 168 -12.79 3.66 1.44
CA LYS A 168 -11.57 4.16 0.76
C LYS A 168 -10.91 3.08 -0.09
N VAL A 169 -10.82 1.85 0.42
CA VAL A 169 -10.20 0.73 -0.31
C VAL A 169 -11.02 0.39 -1.55
N ALA A 170 -12.35 0.30 -1.43
CA ALA A 170 -13.22 0.01 -2.57
C ALA A 170 -13.09 1.10 -3.65
N HIS A 171 -13.10 2.37 -3.23
CA HIS A 171 -12.97 3.51 -4.13
C HIS A 171 -11.60 3.57 -4.81
N ALA A 172 -10.51 3.42 -4.06
CA ALA A 172 -9.17 3.36 -4.63
C ALA A 172 -9.03 2.19 -5.63
N ARG A 173 -9.64 1.04 -5.36
CA ARG A 173 -9.58 -0.10 -6.29
C ARG A 173 -10.39 0.15 -7.57
N PHE A 174 -11.47 0.92 -7.48
CA PHE A 174 -12.24 1.36 -8.64
C PHE A 174 -11.39 2.25 -9.57
N HIS A 175 -10.62 3.18 -9.00
CA HIS A 175 -9.65 4.03 -9.72
C HIS A 175 -8.34 3.29 -10.12
N GLY A 176 -8.29 1.96 -9.99
CA GLY A 176 -7.18 1.15 -10.48
C GLY A 176 -5.93 1.10 -9.59
N PHE A 177 -5.95 1.73 -8.41
CA PHE A 177 -4.81 1.70 -7.50
C PHE A 177 -4.51 0.29 -6.99
N PHE A 178 -3.23 0.00 -6.80
CA PHE A 178 -2.80 -1.05 -5.87
C PHE A 178 -2.89 -0.51 -4.44
N VAL A 179 -3.53 -1.26 -3.55
CA VAL A 179 -3.81 -0.76 -2.19
C VAL A 179 -3.06 -1.58 -1.15
N VAL A 180 -2.27 -0.88 -0.33
CA VAL A 180 -1.72 -1.41 0.92
C VAL A 180 -2.72 -1.15 2.03
N VAL A 181 -3.48 -2.18 2.40
CA VAL A 181 -4.44 -2.10 3.51
C VAL A 181 -3.73 -2.45 4.82
N CYS A 182 -3.64 -1.50 5.72
CA CYS A 182 -3.06 -1.69 7.05
C CYS A 182 -4.12 -2.19 8.03
N VAL A 183 -3.82 -3.33 8.65
CA VAL A 183 -4.60 -3.96 9.72
C VAL A 183 -3.67 -4.30 10.88
N GLY A 184 -4.20 -4.29 12.10
CA GLY A 184 -3.44 -4.64 13.30
C GLY A 184 -4.29 -4.40 14.54
N GLU A 185 -4.04 -5.21 15.57
CA GLU A 185 -4.62 -5.02 16.89
C GLU A 185 -3.96 -3.85 17.63
N LYS A 186 -4.70 -3.28 18.58
CA LYS A 186 -4.10 -2.38 19.56
C LYS A 186 -3.25 -3.23 20.51
N LEU A 187 -2.05 -2.75 20.86
CA LEU A 187 -1.33 -3.26 22.02
C LEU A 187 -2.16 -2.86 23.24
N GLY A 188 -2.88 -3.84 23.80
CA GLY A 188 -3.67 -3.68 25.03
C GLY A 188 -2.80 -3.59 26.28
#